data_AF-A0A521VMS1-F1
#
_entry.id   AF-A0A521VMS1-F1
#
_cell.length_a   1.000
_cell.length_b   1.000
_cell.length_c   1.000
_cell.angle_alpha   90.00
_cell.angle_beta   90.00
_cell.angle_gamma   90.00
#
_symmetry.space_group_name_H-M   'P 1'
#
loop_
_entity.id
_entity.type
_entity.pdbx_description
1 polymer ?
#
loop_
_entity_poly.entity_id
_entity_poly.type
_entity_poly.pdbx_seq_one_letter_code
_entity_poly.pdbx_strand_id
1 'polypeptide(L)'
;MDARRASAAAAGVRVTRRRAQQEPGYVLHSYPYKETSLIVEMFTRHHGRVGLLARGARRPRSALRGVLLAFHPLRVSWSGSAELGTLLAADWVGGQAALGGSGVMCGFYLNELLLRLVPREDPHEDLFTAYAASLAQLAAGEDRAAVLRGFERRLLGELGYAPLLERDAADGAPIEPDRRYAYDPDRGPLALNGGGPDTFSVRGQTLLDIARDDYRSSATRDEARQLLRELIARRLGGQVLHTRAVLAELQDL
;
A
#
# COMPACT_ATOMS: atom_id res chain seq x y z
N MET A 1 -21.34 42.05 -49.51
CA MET A 1 -22.54 41.46 -48.85
C MET A 1 -22.46 39.94 -49.00
N ASP A 2 -22.36 39.12 -47.97
CA ASP A 2 -22.05 39.32 -46.57
C ASP A 2 -21.69 37.93 -46.02
N ALA A 3 -20.67 37.87 -45.18
CA ALA A 3 -20.07 36.63 -44.70
C ALA A 3 -20.94 36.01 -43.59
N ARG A 4 -21.61 34.88 -43.84
CA ARG A 4 -22.24 34.11 -42.75
C ARG A 4 -21.22 33.14 -42.14
N ARG A 5 -20.64 33.60 -41.03
CA ARG A 5 -19.90 32.81 -40.03
C ARG A 5 -20.70 31.58 -39.60
N ALA A 6 -20.23 30.39 -39.96
CA ALA A 6 -20.52 29.18 -39.21
C ALA A 6 -19.56 29.12 -38.01
N SER A 7 -20.09 29.44 -36.82
CA SER A 7 -19.38 29.28 -35.55
C SER A 7 -19.33 27.79 -35.19
N ALA A 8 -18.18 27.16 -35.38
CA ALA A 8 -17.89 25.85 -34.82
C ALA A 8 -17.66 26.02 -33.31
N ALA A 9 -18.68 25.70 -32.52
CA ALA A 9 -18.55 25.60 -31.07
C ALA A 9 -17.62 24.41 -30.75
N ALA A 10 -16.40 24.70 -30.33
CA ALA A 10 -15.49 23.71 -29.77
C ALA A 10 -16.12 23.13 -28.49
N ALA A 11 -16.52 21.86 -28.55
CA ALA A 11 -16.93 21.08 -27.40
C ALA A 11 -15.71 20.84 -26.51
N GLY A 12 -15.47 21.74 -25.56
CA GLY A 12 -14.47 21.55 -24.52
C GLY A 12 -14.85 20.34 -23.67
N VAL A 13 -13.95 19.36 -23.58
CA VAL A 13 -14.03 18.26 -22.61
C VAL A 13 -14.19 18.89 -21.23
N ARG A 14 -15.39 18.76 -20.64
CA ARG A 14 -15.61 19.17 -19.25
C ARG A 14 -14.85 18.21 -18.37
N VAL A 15 -13.64 18.60 -17.95
CA VAL A 15 -12.95 17.95 -16.83
C VAL A 15 -13.86 18.12 -15.61
N THR A 16 -14.55 17.05 -15.22
CA THR A 16 -15.35 17.01 -14.00
C THR A 16 -14.43 17.33 -12.82
N ARG A 17 -14.53 18.56 -12.30
CA ARG A 17 -13.78 18.97 -11.10
C ARG A 17 -14.30 18.15 -9.93
N ARG A 18 -13.48 17.22 -9.44
CA ARG A 18 -13.72 16.48 -8.21
C ARG A 18 -13.39 17.38 -7.02
N ARG A 19 -14.16 17.25 -5.95
CA ARG A 19 -13.95 17.96 -4.69
C ARG A 19 -14.26 17.01 -3.54
N ALA A 20 -13.35 16.94 -2.59
CA ALA A 20 -13.56 16.24 -1.33
C ALA A 20 -13.41 17.23 -0.17
N GLN A 21 -14.18 17.03 0.89
CA GLN A 21 -14.12 17.85 2.11
C GLN A 21 -13.95 16.93 3.31
N GLN A 22 -13.00 17.26 4.19
CA GLN A 22 -12.74 16.52 5.44
C GLN A 22 -12.58 15.00 5.20
N GLU A 23 -11.98 14.65 4.06
CA GLU A 23 -11.74 13.28 3.62
C GLU A 23 -10.64 12.66 4.48
N PRO A 24 -10.85 11.48 5.09
CA PRO A 24 -9.80 10.76 5.78
C PRO A 24 -8.66 10.42 4.83
N GLY A 25 -7.42 10.69 5.25
CA GLY A 25 -6.26 10.37 4.43
C GLY A 25 -4.95 10.32 5.20
N TYR A 26 -3.97 9.69 4.58
CA TYR A 26 -2.59 9.64 5.04
C TYR A 26 -1.67 10.14 3.93
N VAL A 27 -0.60 10.85 4.31
CA VAL A 27 0.49 11.17 3.40
C VAL A 27 1.31 9.89 3.16
N LEU A 28 1.37 9.44 1.91
CA LEU A 28 2.27 8.37 1.51
C LEU A 28 3.67 8.91 1.25
N HIS A 29 3.74 10.02 0.52
CA HIS A 29 5.00 10.68 0.20
C HIS A 29 4.80 12.14 -0.23
N SER A 30 5.87 12.93 -0.18
CA SER A 30 5.85 14.34 -0.55
C SER A 30 7.12 14.75 -1.27
N TYR A 31 6.99 15.55 -2.32
CA TYR A 31 8.08 16.06 -3.14
C TYR A 31 8.10 17.59 -3.11
N PRO A 32 9.27 18.23 -2.96
CA PRO A 32 9.41 19.67 -3.22
C PRO A 32 8.93 20.03 -4.62
N TYR A 33 8.07 21.05 -4.72
CA TYR A 33 7.59 21.56 -6.00
C TYR A 33 7.65 23.07 -6.03
N LYS A 34 8.47 23.61 -6.94
CA LYS A 34 8.84 25.04 -6.96
C LYS A 34 9.41 25.49 -5.61
N GLU A 35 9.51 26.80 -5.44
CA GLU A 35 10.13 27.39 -4.25
C GLU A 35 9.35 27.11 -2.97
N THR A 36 8.02 27.23 -3.01
CA THR A 36 7.19 27.22 -1.78
C THR A 36 6.15 26.12 -1.68
N SER A 37 6.02 25.23 -2.67
CA SER A 37 4.93 24.22 -2.70
C SER A 37 5.46 22.79 -2.55
N LEU A 38 4.54 21.86 -2.31
CA LEU A 38 4.79 20.42 -2.32
C LEU A 38 3.81 19.74 -3.28
N ILE A 39 4.24 18.67 -3.94
CA ILE A 39 3.33 17.63 -4.44
C ILE A 39 3.25 16.56 -3.35
N VAL A 40 2.04 16.15 -3.01
CA VAL A 40 1.77 15.17 -1.95
C VAL A 40 0.99 14.01 -2.54
N GLU A 41 1.54 12.81 -2.45
CA GLU A 41 0.80 11.57 -2.73
C GLU A 41 0.09 11.15 -1.45
N MET A 42 -1.24 11.05 -1.54
CA MET A 42 -2.08 10.67 -0.41
C MET A 42 -2.84 9.39 -0.69
N PHE A 43 -3.02 8.57 0.34
CA PHE A 43 -4.01 7.50 0.34
C PHE A 43 -5.23 7.99 1.11
N THR A 44 -6.36 8.09 0.42
CA THR A 44 -7.63 8.56 0.96
C THR A 44 -8.64 7.44 0.97
N ARG A 45 -9.57 7.47 1.93
CA ARG A 45 -10.49 6.36 2.16
C ARG A 45 -11.43 6.13 0.97
N HIS A 46 -12.13 7.17 0.53
CA HIS A 46 -13.20 7.06 -0.46
C HIS A 46 -12.77 7.46 -1.87
N HIS A 47 -11.53 7.93 -2.05
CA HIS A 47 -11.01 8.35 -3.36
C HIS A 47 -9.69 7.66 -3.73
N GLY A 48 -9.26 6.67 -2.95
CA GLY A 48 -8.05 5.90 -3.22
C GLY A 48 -6.79 6.76 -3.17
N ARG A 49 -5.80 6.42 -4.01
CA ARG A 49 -4.57 7.21 -4.11
C ARG A 49 -4.78 8.45 -4.97
N VAL A 50 -4.46 9.62 -4.41
CA VAL A 50 -4.58 10.92 -5.08
C VAL A 50 -3.30 11.74 -4.97
N GLY A 51 -2.92 12.42 -6.06
CA GLY A 51 -1.83 13.39 -6.06
C GLY A 51 -2.37 14.80 -5.86
N LEU A 52 -1.80 15.55 -4.91
CA LEU A 52 -2.27 16.88 -4.55
C LEU A 52 -1.13 17.91 -4.52
N LEU A 53 -1.34 19.06 -5.16
CA LEU A 53 -0.50 20.24 -5.04
C LEU A 53 -0.87 21.01 -3.77
N ALA A 54 0.05 21.03 -2.81
CA ALA A 54 -0.02 21.83 -1.59
C ALA A 54 0.70 23.17 -1.79
N ARG A 55 -0.04 24.20 -2.22
CA ARG A 55 0.52 25.51 -2.56
C ARG A 55 1.02 26.24 -1.32
N GLY A 56 2.24 26.76 -1.37
CA GLY A 56 2.79 27.52 -0.26
C GLY A 56 3.03 26.70 1.03
N ALA A 57 2.94 25.36 0.97
CA ALA A 57 3.12 24.46 2.11
C ALA A 57 4.50 24.60 2.78
N ARG A 58 5.50 25.12 2.07
CA ARG A 58 6.86 25.34 2.61
C ARG A 58 7.05 26.75 3.19
N ARG A 59 6.07 27.66 3.09
CA ARG A 59 6.21 29.02 3.66
C ARG A 59 6.25 28.98 5.19
N PRO A 60 7.04 29.83 5.87
CA PRO A 60 7.19 29.80 7.34
C PRO A 60 5.88 29.83 8.14
N ARG A 61 4.87 30.55 7.65
CA ARG A 61 3.56 30.71 8.32
C ARG A 61 2.44 29.86 7.71
N SER A 62 2.78 28.84 6.92
CA SER A 62 1.76 28.01 6.27
C SER A 62 1.11 27.07 7.27
N ALA A 63 -0.23 27.01 7.30
CA ALA A 63 -0.97 26.06 8.10
C ALA A 63 -0.68 24.59 7.71
N LEU A 64 -0.23 24.36 6.48
CA LEU A 64 0.15 23.03 6.00
C LEU A 64 1.56 22.62 6.44
N ARG A 65 2.40 23.59 6.87
CA ARG A 65 3.79 23.36 7.28
C ARG A 65 3.80 22.70 8.66
N GLY A 66 3.88 21.37 8.68
CA GLY A 66 3.94 20.56 9.90
C GLY A 66 2.78 19.57 10.05
N VAL A 67 1.73 19.69 9.23
CA VAL A 67 0.61 18.73 9.23
C VAL A 67 0.81 17.62 8.20
N LEU A 68 1.51 17.91 7.09
CA LEU A 68 1.75 16.96 6.00
C LEU A 68 2.88 15.97 6.31
N LEU A 69 2.73 15.23 7.40
CA LEU A 69 3.67 14.21 7.87
C LEU A 69 3.13 12.81 7.54
N ALA A 70 4.04 11.89 7.21
CA ALA A 70 3.70 10.48 7.02
C ALA A 70 3.14 9.87 8.30
N PHE A 71 2.36 8.79 8.16
CA PHE A 71 1.83 7.96 9.26
C PHE A 71 0.78 8.63 10.17
N HIS A 72 0.55 9.93 10.04
CA HIS A 72 -0.47 10.63 10.82
C HIS A 72 -1.82 10.66 10.08
N PRO A 73 -2.94 10.35 10.77
CA PRO A 73 -4.27 10.44 10.18
C PRO A 73 -4.67 11.90 9.99
N LEU A 74 -5.07 12.24 8.77
CA LEU A 74 -5.49 13.59 8.40
C LEU A 74 -6.95 13.63 7.97
N ARG A 75 -7.58 14.77 8.16
CA ARG A 75 -8.77 15.19 7.42
C ARG A 75 -8.31 16.17 6.35
N VAL A 76 -8.50 15.82 5.08
CA VAL A 76 -8.06 16.65 3.96
C VAL A 76 -9.23 17.14 3.12
N SER A 77 -9.13 18.38 2.68
CA SER A 77 -10.06 18.95 1.71
C SER A 77 -9.29 19.32 0.47
N TRP A 78 -9.76 18.90 -0.71
CA TRP A 78 -9.08 19.14 -1.97
C TRP A 78 -10.07 19.33 -3.12
N SER A 79 -9.59 19.92 -4.20
CA SER A 79 -10.36 20.08 -5.44
C SER A 79 -9.45 19.97 -6.65
N GLY A 80 -9.93 19.42 -7.76
CA GLY A 80 -9.19 19.42 -9.01
C GLY A 80 -9.50 18.24 -9.92
N SER A 81 -8.51 17.87 -10.73
CA SER A 81 -8.57 16.75 -11.67
C SER A 81 -7.97 15.47 -11.08
N ALA A 82 -8.15 14.40 -11.84
CA ALA A 82 -7.60 13.07 -11.62
C ALA A 82 -6.07 13.01 -11.46
N GLU A 83 -5.34 13.76 -12.29
CA GLU A 83 -3.88 13.65 -12.35
C GLU A 83 -3.17 14.39 -11.19
N LEU A 84 -3.66 15.59 -10.87
CA LEU A 84 -3.12 16.43 -9.82
C LEU A 84 -4.18 17.43 -9.31
N GLY A 85 -4.70 17.17 -8.11
CA GLY A 85 -5.59 18.08 -7.40
C GLY A 85 -4.85 19.23 -6.74
N THR A 86 -5.59 20.17 -6.15
CA THR A 86 -5.04 21.19 -5.23
C THR A 86 -5.54 20.89 -3.83
N LEU A 87 -4.61 20.75 -2.88
CA LEU A 87 -4.91 20.63 -1.46
C LEU A 87 -5.38 21.99 -0.93
N LEU A 88 -6.57 22.02 -0.33
CA LEU A 88 -7.20 23.23 0.21
C LEU A 88 -6.98 23.33 1.72
N ALA A 89 -7.09 22.22 2.44
CA ALA A 89 -6.89 22.15 3.89
C ALA A 89 -6.44 20.74 4.29
N ALA A 90 -5.70 20.66 5.39
CA ALA A 90 -5.32 19.41 6.04
C ALA A 90 -5.27 19.64 7.55
N ASP A 91 -6.01 18.82 8.29
CA ASP A 91 -6.10 18.87 9.75
C ASP A 91 -5.66 17.53 10.32
N TRP A 92 -4.79 17.55 11.34
CA TRP A 92 -4.41 16.33 12.05
C TRP A 92 -5.55 15.88 12.97
N VAL A 93 -5.95 14.61 12.86
CA VAL A 93 -7.06 14.05 13.64
C VAL A 93 -6.63 13.73 15.08
N GLY A 94 -5.34 13.54 15.34
CA GLY A 94 -4.85 13.03 16.62
C GLY A 94 -5.02 11.52 16.76
N GLY A 95 -4.78 11.00 17.97
CA GLY A 95 -5.08 9.62 18.36
C GLY A 95 -4.09 8.54 17.89
N GLN A 96 -3.22 8.83 16.92
CA GLN A 96 -2.19 7.90 16.44
C GLN A 96 -0.86 8.12 17.18
N ALA A 97 -0.36 7.09 17.86
CA ALA A 97 0.98 7.09 18.43
C ALA A 97 2.05 7.14 17.32
N ALA A 98 3.15 7.85 17.58
CA ALA A 98 4.24 7.96 16.62
C ALA A 98 4.98 6.63 16.45
N LEU A 99 5.40 6.32 15.22
CA LEU A 99 6.26 5.18 14.97
C LEU A 99 7.66 5.43 15.54
N GLY A 100 8.18 4.45 16.28
CA GLY A 100 9.52 4.48 16.87
C GLY A 100 10.50 3.52 16.20
N GLY A 101 11.78 3.90 16.14
CA GLY A 101 12.89 3.07 15.69
C GLY A 101 12.62 2.37 14.35
N SER A 102 12.81 1.05 14.34
CA SER A 102 12.61 0.21 13.15
C SER A 102 11.15 0.17 12.63
N GLY A 103 10.16 0.56 13.45
CA GLY A 103 8.76 0.68 13.03
C GLY A 103 8.56 1.76 11.96
N VAL A 104 9.37 2.83 11.99
CA VAL A 104 9.35 3.89 10.97
C VAL A 104 9.64 3.34 9.57
N MET A 105 10.65 2.48 9.46
CA MET A 105 11.02 1.85 8.19
C MET A 105 9.94 0.87 7.70
N CYS A 106 9.28 0.17 8.62
CA CYS A 106 8.12 -0.66 8.28
C CYS A 106 6.98 0.18 7.72
N GLY A 107 6.68 1.33 8.34
CA GLY A 107 5.69 2.29 7.84
C GLY A 107 6.02 2.78 6.43
N PHE A 108 7.26 3.17 6.16
CA PHE A 108 7.67 3.58 4.81
C PHE A 108 7.57 2.45 3.79
N TYR A 109 7.86 1.21 4.19
CA TYR A 109 7.64 0.05 3.33
C TYR A 109 6.16 -0.12 2.97
N LEU A 110 5.23 0.05 3.93
CA LEU A 110 3.80 0.05 3.64
C LEU A 110 3.42 1.15 2.64
N ASN A 111 3.94 2.36 2.83
CA ASN A 111 3.70 3.49 1.92
C ASN A 111 4.19 3.19 0.51
N GLU A 112 5.39 2.60 0.38
CA GLU A 112 5.96 2.28 -0.92
C GLU A 112 5.13 1.21 -1.63
N LEU A 113 4.67 0.16 -0.92
CA LEU A 113 3.76 -0.83 -1.49
C LEU A 113 2.50 -0.17 -2.07
N LEU A 114 1.85 0.72 -1.31
CA LEU A 114 0.68 1.47 -1.77
C LEU A 114 1.00 2.32 -3.00
N LEU A 115 2.14 3.02 -3.02
CA LEU A 115 2.54 3.86 -4.14
C LEU A 115 2.81 3.08 -5.43
N ARG A 116 3.32 1.85 -5.33
CA ARG A 116 3.68 1.03 -6.50
C ARG A 116 2.52 0.18 -7.00
N LEU A 117 1.71 -0.35 -6.10
CA LEU A 117 0.73 -1.39 -6.45
C LEU A 117 -0.71 -0.87 -6.52
N VAL A 118 -1.06 0.19 -5.78
CA VAL A 118 -2.44 0.69 -5.77
C VAL A 118 -2.65 1.69 -6.92
N PRO A 119 -3.64 1.44 -7.80
CA PRO A 119 -4.00 2.38 -8.85
C PRO A 119 -4.41 3.74 -8.28
N ARG A 120 -4.24 4.81 -9.07
CA ARG A 120 -4.74 6.13 -8.67
C ARG A 120 -6.25 6.17 -8.80
N GLU A 121 -6.89 6.90 -7.89
CA GLU A 121 -8.34 7.13 -7.88
C GLU A 121 -9.20 5.87 -7.76
N ASP A 122 -8.63 4.77 -7.27
CA ASP A 122 -9.33 3.51 -7.00
C ASP A 122 -9.52 3.33 -5.49
N PRO A 123 -10.76 3.50 -4.96
CA PRO A 123 -11.01 3.40 -3.52
C PRO A 123 -10.89 1.97 -3.00
N HIS A 124 -10.03 1.76 -2.01
CA HIS A 124 -9.93 0.51 -1.25
C HIS A 124 -10.13 0.80 0.25
N GLU A 125 -11.38 0.85 0.71
CA GLU A 125 -11.73 1.22 2.09
C GLU A 125 -11.24 0.21 3.13
N ASP A 126 -11.30 -1.09 2.80
CA ASP A 126 -10.83 -2.16 3.68
C ASP A 126 -9.30 -2.14 3.77
N LEU A 127 -8.60 -1.89 2.65
CA LEU A 127 -7.16 -1.64 2.65
C LEU A 127 -6.77 -0.39 3.44
N PHE A 128 -7.56 0.68 3.36
CA PHE A 128 -7.36 1.90 4.15
C PHE A 128 -7.44 1.59 5.65
N THR A 129 -8.43 0.80 6.05
CA THR A 129 -8.59 0.35 7.44
C THR A 129 -7.43 -0.54 7.88
N ALA A 130 -7.01 -1.48 7.02
CA ALA A 130 -5.86 -2.35 7.27
C ALA A 130 -4.55 -1.58 7.41
N TYR A 131 -4.35 -0.54 6.60
CA TYR A 131 -3.18 0.34 6.68
C TYR A 131 -3.15 1.10 8.02
N ALA A 132 -4.27 1.71 8.42
CA ALA A 132 -4.38 2.41 9.69
C ALA A 132 -4.12 1.47 10.89
N ALA A 133 -4.70 0.27 10.87
CA ALA A 133 -4.47 -0.75 11.88
C ALA A 133 -2.99 -1.16 11.94
N SER A 134 -2.35 -1.39 10.79
CA SER A 134 -0.93 -1.77 10.72
C SER A 134 -0.03 -0.69 11.34
N LEU A 135 -0.30 0.59 11.08
CA LEU A 135 0.44 1.69 11.71
C LEU A 135 0.25 1.70 13.23
N ALA A 136 -0.97 1.44 13.72
CA ALA A 136 -1.25 1.40 15.15
C ALA A 136 -0.51 0.24 15.84
N GLN A 137 -0.52 -0.95 15.24
CA GLN A 137 0.21 -2.12 15.73
C GLN A 137 1.72 -1.88 15.77
N LEU A 138 2.28 -1.28 14.71
CA LEU A 138 3.70 -0.90 14.67
C LEU A 138 4.05 0.14 15.76
N ALA A 139 3.17 1.12 16.00
CA ALA A 139 3.36 2.10 17.06
C ALA A 139 3.28 1.48 18.47
N ALA A 140 2.42 0.47 18.64
CA ALA A 140 2.28 -0.31 19.87
C ALA A 140 3.44 -1.28 20.12
N GLY A 141 4.37 -1.44 19.17
CA GLY A 141 5.50 -2.35 19.29
C GLY A 141 5.16 -3.82 19.09
N GLU A 142 4.06 -4.12 18.39
CA GLU A 142 3.73 -5.49 17.98
C GLU A 142 4.81 -6.08 17.06
N ASP A 143 4.79 -7.40 16.88
CA ASP A 143 5.77 -8.09 16.05
C ASP A 143 5.71 -7.60 14.60
N ARG A 144 6.74 -6.85 14.21
CA ARG A 144 6.80 -6.20 12.89
C ARG A 144 6.65 -7.17 11.74
N ALA A 145 7.21 -8.37 11.85
CA ALA A 145 7.09 -9.35 10.77
C ALA A 145 5.63 -9.79 10.60
N ALA A 146 4.93 -10.07 11.69
CA ALA A 146 3.50 -10.38 11.68
C ALA A 146 2.67 -9.25 11.05
N VAL A 147 2.85 -8.00 11.51
CA VAL A 147 2.10 -6.84 10.98
C VAL A 147 2.33 -6.67 9.47
N LEU A 148 3.58 -6.77 9.03
CA LEU A 148 3.91 -6.65 7.60
C LEU A 148 3.30 -7.79 6.77
N ARG A 149 3.33 -9.04 7.24
CA ARG A 149 2.74 -10.16 6.50
C ARG A 149 1.22 -10.02 6.38
N GLY A 150 0.55 -9.64 7.48
CA GLY A 150 -0.89 -9.43 7.49
C GLY A 150 -1.32 -8.32 6.53
N PHE A 151 -0.60 -7.18 6.53
CA PHE A 151 -0.87 -6.10 5.58
C PHE A 151 -0.65 -6.53 4.12
N GLU A 152 0.47 -7.19 3.83
CA GLU A 152 0.79 -7.65 2.47
C GLU A 152 -0.22 -8.64 1.91
N ARG A 153 -0.68 -9.59 2.75
CA ARG A 153 -1.74 -10.53 2.37
C ARG A 153 -3.04 -9.80 2.04
N ARG A 154 -3.44 -8.84 2.87
CA ARG A 154 -4.64 -8.02 2.65
C ARG A 154 -4.50 -7.18 1.39
N LEU A 155 -3.36 -6.54 1.17
CA LEU A 155 -3.06 -5.78 -0.05
C LEU A 155 -3.22 -6.65 -1.31
N LEU A 156 -2.64 -7.85 -1.31
CA LEU A 156 -2.79 -8.77 -2.44
C LEU A 156 -4.25 -9.16 -2.67
N GLY A 157 -5.00 -9.45 -1.60
CA GLY A 157 -6.43 -9.78 -1.68
C GLY A 157 -7.27 -8.64 -2.26
N GLU A 158 -7.08 -7.42 -1.75
CA GLU A 158 -7.78 -6.20 -2.18
C GLU A 158 -7.52 -5.85 -3.65
N LEU A 159 -6.33 -6.18 -4.15
CA LEU A 159 -5.97 -5.98 -5.56
C LEU A 159 -6.44 -7.14 -6.48
N GLY A 160 -7.20 -8.09 -5.96
CA GLY A 160 -7.71 -9.24 -6.72
C GLY A 160 -6.70 -10.38 -6.91
N TYR A 161 -5.61 -10.38 -6.15
CA TYR A 161 -4.53 -11.38 -6.19
C TYR A 161 -4.45 -12.19 -4.89
N ALA A 162 -5.60 -12.48 -4.28
CA ALA A 162 -5.67 -13.29 -3.07
C ALA A 162 -4.93 -14.63 -3.28
N PRO A 163 -3.91 -14.96 -2.48
CA PRO A 163 -3.20 -16.22 -2.62
C PRO A 163 -4.12 -17.40 -2.30
N LEU A 164 -4.02 -18.47 -3.07
CA LEU A 164 -4.63 -19.75 -2.73
C LEU A 164 -3.81 -20.39 -1.61
N LEU A 165 -4.41 -20.61 -0.44
CA LEU A 165 -3.68 -21.03 0.76
C LEU A 165 -4.24 -22.30 1.41
N GLU A 166 -5.46 -22.69 1.07
CA GLU A 166 -6.17 -23.77 1.78
C GLU A 166 -6.41 -25.00 0.90
N ARG A 167 -6.11 -24.92 -0.39
CA ARG A 167 -6.27 -26.03 -1.33
C ARG A 167 -5.06 -26.17 -2.24
N ASP A 168 -4.74 -27.41 -2.57
CA ASP A 168 -3.74 -27.75 -3.58
C ASP A 168 -4.22 -27.32 -4.98
N ALA A 169 -3.32 -26.74 -5.77
CA ALA A 169 -3.59 -26.21 -7.10
C ALA A 169 -3.65 -27.28 -8.20
N ALA A 170 -3.24 -28.53 -7.92
CA ALA A 170 -3.30 -29.64 -8.87
C ALA A 170 -4.65 -30.36 -8.82
N ASP A 171 -5.12 -30.71 -7.61
CA ASP A 171 -6.30 -31.57 -7.42
C ASP A 171 -7.41 -30.94 -6.56
N GLY A 172 -7.18 -29.76 -5.96
CA GLY A 172 -8.13 -29.08 -5.10
C GLY A 172 -8.28 -29.66 -3.70
N ALA A 173 -7.46 -30.65 -3.34
CA ALA A 173 -7.47 -31.27 -2.02
C ALA A 173 -7.12 -30.22 -0.93
N PRO A 174 -7.65 -30.35 0.29
CA PRO A 174 -7.26 -29.48 1.40
C PRO A 174 -5.76 -29.54 1.67
N ILE A 175 -5.15 -28.41 2.03
CA ILE A 175 -3.75 -28.36 2.44
C ILE A 175 -3.56 -29.13 3.75
N GLU A 176 -2.58 -30.03 3.75
CA GLU A 176 -2.19 -30.86 4.89
C GLU A 176 -1.09 -30.15 5.70
N PRO A 177 -1.28 -29.93 7.01
CA PRO A 177 -0.34 -29.17 7.85
C PRO A 177 1.12 -29.65 7.79
N ASP A 178 1.31 -30.96 7.83
CA ASP A 178 2.63 -31.61 7.96
C ASP A 178 3.33 -31.80 6.61
N ARG A 179 2.66 -31.46 5.50
CA ARG A 179 3.18 -31.63 4.14
C ARG A 179 3.89 -30.35 3.67
N ARG A 180 4.76 -30.49 2.67
CA ARG A 180 5.44 -29.36 2.01
C ARG A 180 4.87 -29.12 0.62
N TYR A 181 4.79 -27.84 0.26
CA TYR A 181 4.24 -27.38 -1.00
C TYR A 181 5.26 -26.46 -1.69
N ALA A 182 5.50 -26.69 -2.98
CA ALA A 182 6.04 -25.64 -3.84
C ALA A 182 4.90 -24.65 -4.11
N TYR A 183 5.20 -23.37 -4.27
CA TYR A 183 4.18 -22.37 -4.56
C TYR A 183 4.42 -21.75 -5.93
N ASP A 184 3.50 -21.99 -6.87
CA ASP A 184 3.48 -21.33 -8.16
C ASP A 184 2.71 -20.00 -8.02
N PRO A 185 3.31 -18.83 -8.32
CA PRO A 185 2.65 -17.53 -8.14
C PRO A 185 1.36 -17.32 -8.92
N ASP A 186 1.16 -18.08 -10.00
CA ASP A 186 0.01 -17.96 -10.90
C ASP A 186 -1.02 -19.08 -10.67
N ARG A 187 -0.62 -20.21 -10.06
CA ARG A 187 -1.52 -21.36 -9.79
C ARG A 187 -1.84 -21.59 -8.31
N GLY A 188 -0.89 -21.38 -7.41
CA GLY A 188 -1.00 -21.70 -5.99
C GLY A 188 -0.09 -22.85 -5.52
N PRO A 189 -0.36 -23.42 -4.35
CA PRO A 189 0.47 -24.45 -3.73
C PRO A 189 0.31 -25.80 -4.43
N LEU A 190 1.42 -26.51 -4.64
CA LEU A 190 1.48 -27.83 -5.26
C LEU A 190 2.22 -28.79 -4.32
N ALA A 191 1.55 -29.85 -3.89
CA ALA A 191 2.11 -30.83 -2.97
C ALA A 191 3.38 -31.45 -3.52
N LEU A 192 4.43 -31.44 -2.71
CA LEU A 192 5.68 -32.12 -3.06
C LEU A 192 5.63 -33.57 -2.56
N ASN A 193 5.84 -34.51 -3.49
CA ASN A 193 6.00 -35.93 -3.17
C ASN A 193 7.48 -36.33 -2.98
N GLY A 194 8.36 -35.34 -2.82
CA GLY A 194 9.82 -35.43 -2.87
C GLY A 194 10.37 -34.22 -3.63
N GLY A 195 11.56 -33.72 -3.28
CA GLY A 195 12.11 -32.48 -3.85
C GLY A 195 13.63 -32.47 -3.94
N GLY A 196 14.15 -31.88 -5.03
CA GLY A 196 15.55 -31.51 -5.12
C GLY A 196 15.88 -30.32 -4.20
N PRO A 197 17.14 -30.14 -3.82
CA PRO A 197 17.56 -29.18 -2.79
C PRO A 197 17.19 -27.71 -3.07
N ASP A 198 16.94 -27.33 -4.32
CA ASP A 198 16.84 -25.92 -4.74
C ASP A 198 15.40 -25.38 -4.94
N THR A 199 14.36 -26.18 -4.65
CA THR A 199 12.97 -25.71 -4.80
C THR A 199 12.49 -25.02 -3.53
N PHE A 200 12.22 -23.71 -3.59
CA PHE A 200 11.55 -23.00 -2.50
C PHE A 200 10.22 -23.71 -2.19
N SER A 201 10.05 -24.10 -0.92
CA SER A 201 8.86 -24.79 -0.45
C SER A 201 8.45 -24.30 0.93
N VAL A 202 7.15 -24.31 1.17
CA VAL A 202 6.49 -23.86 2.39
C VAL A 202 5.74 -25.02 3.03
N ARG A 203 5.66 -25.05 4.36
CA ARG A 203 4.83 -26.03 5.06
C ARG A 203 3.36 -25.73 4.84
N GLY A 204 2.54 -26.77 4.79
CA GLY A 204 1.09 -26.63 4.75
C GLY A 204 0.58 -25.86 5.97
N GLN A 205 1.16 -26.09 7.15
CA GLN A 205 0.83 -25.31 8.35
C GLN A 205 1.07 -23.81 8.13
N THR A 206 2.17 -23.42 7.48
CA THR A 206 2.44 -22.01 7.17
C THR A 206 1.36 -21.43 6.25
N LEU A 207 0.93 -22.17 5.22
CA LEU A 207 -0.14 -21.71 4.32
C LEU A 207 -1.45 -21.48 5.07
N LEU A 208 -1.83 -22.44 5.92
CA LEU A 208 -3.04 -22.35 6.76
C LEU A 208 -2.96 -21.22 7.79
N ASP A 209 -1.77 -20.98 8.36
CA ASP A 209 -1.51 -19.87 9.27
C ASP A 209 -1.66 -18.52 8.56
N ILE A 210 -1.09 -18.37 7.35
CA ILE A 210 -1.27 -17.17 6.51
C ILE A 210 -2.76 -16.95 6.22
N ALA A 211 -3.51 -18.02 5.89
CA ALA A 211 -4.94 -17.92 5.58
C ALA A 211 -5.73 -17.34 6.77
N ARG A 212 -5.32 -17.71 8.00
CA ARG A 212 -5.92 -17.29 9.28
C ARG A 212 -5.35 -15.99 9.84
N ASP A 213 -4.40 -15.35 9.16
CA ASP A 213 -3.67 -14.17 9.66
C ASP A 213 -2.89 -14.44 10.97
N ASP A 214 -2.45 -15.69 11.20
CA ASP A 214 -1.75 -16.11 12.41
C ASP A 214 -0.23 -16.20 12.17
N TYR A 215 0.52 -15.25 12.72
CA TYR A 215 1.98 -15.17 12.53
C TYR A 215 2.76 -15.37 13.83
N ARG A 216 2.18 -16.06 14.83
CA ARG A 216 2.84 -16.27 16.14
C ARG A 216 4.13 -17.09 16.03
N SER A 217 4.13 -18.10 15.16
CA SER A 217 5.31 -18.95 14.89
C SER A 217 6.39 -18.18 14.12
N SER A 218 7.64 -18.25 14.59
CA SER A 218 8.80 -17.69 13.85
C SER A 218 8.98 -18.38 12.49
N ALA A 219 8.82 -19.70 12.46
CA ALA A 219 8.98 -20.48 11.25
C ALA A 219 7.89 -20.14 10.20
N THR A 220 6.67 -19.80 10.65
CA THR A 220 5.60 -19.28 9.79
C THR A 220 5.98 -17.90 9.26
N ARG A 221 6.49 -17.00 10.10
CA ARG A 221 6.92 -15.65 9.69
C ARG A 221 8.00 -15.68 8.62
N ASP A 222 8.99 -16.57 8.76
CA ASP A 222 10.08 -16.68 7.79
C ASP A 222 9.62 -17.21 6.43
N GLU A 223 8.84 -18.29 6.41
CA GLU A 223 8.30 -18.86 5.17
C GLU A 223 7.27 -17.91 4.51
N ALA A 224 6.40 -17.28 5.30
CA ALA A 224 5.45 -16.28 4.81
C ALA A 224 6.15 -15.05 4.24
N ARG A 225 7.29 -14.62 4.82
CA ARG A 225 8.09 -13.52 4.30
C ARG A 225 8.60 -13.83 2.90
N GLN A 226 9.12 -15.03 2.69
CA GLN A 226 9.63 -15.45 1.38
C GLN A 226 8.49 -15.59 0.37
N LEU A 227 7.40 -16.28 0.74
CA LEU A 227 6.25 -16.47 -0.13
C LEU A 227 5.61 -15.14 -0.57
N LEU A 228 5.22 -14.29 0.39
CA LEU A 228 4.56 -13.02 0.08
C LEU A 228 5.49 -12.06 -0.67
N ARG A 229 6.81 -12.14 -0.43
CA ARG A 229 7.80 -11.39 -1.20
C ARG A 229 7.77 -11.77 -2.67
N GLU A 230 7.78 -13.07 -2.99
CA GLU A 230 7.72 -13.56 -4.37
C GLU A 230 6.41 -13.15 -5.06
N LEU A 231 5.28 -13.32 -4.36
CA LEU A 231 3.97 -12.91 -4.87
C LEU A 231 3.91 -11.42 -5.19
N ILE A 232 4.41 -10.57 -4.28
CA ILE A 232 4.50 -9.12 -4.49
C ILE A 232 5.47 -8.78 -5.62
N ALA A 233 6.63 -9.43 -5.68
CA ALA A 233 7.64 -9.17 -6.72
C ALA A 233 7.09 -9.43 -8.12
N ARG A 234 6.29 -10.49 -8.29
CA ARG A 234 5.58 -10.79 -9.54
C ARG A 234 4.65 -9.65 -9.96
N ARG A 235 3.96 -9.00 -9.01
CA ARG A 235 3.03 -7.89 -9.28
C ARG A 235 3.74 -6.54 -9.47
N LEU A 236 4.93 -6.37 -8.91
CA LEU A 236 5.76 -5.19 -9.15
C LEU A 236 6.32 -5.12 -10.58
N GLY A 237 6.32 -6.23 -11.34
CA GLY A 237 6.70 -6.23 -12.76
C GLY A 237 8.13 -5.70 -13.00
N GLY A 238 9.07 -5.99 -12.10
CA GLY A 238 10.45 -5.52 -12.19
C GLY A 238 10.74 -4.19 -11.47
N GLN A 239 9.73 -3.55 -10.89
CA GLN A 239 9.95 -2.38 -10.04
C GLN A 239 10.62 -2.75 -8.72
N VAL A 240 11.73 -2.08 -8.39
CA VAL A 240 12.45 -2.27 -7.13
C VAL A 240 11.79 -1.46 -6.01
N LEU A 241 11.64 -2.06 -4.83
CA LEU A 241 11.27 -1.36 -3.60
C LEU A 241 12.53 -0.85 -2.91
N HIS A 242 12.69 0.47 -2.80
CA HIS A 242 13.85 1.10 -2.19
C HIS A 242 13.90 0.89 -0.68
N THR A 243 12.74 0.87 -0.02
CA THR A 243 12.63 0.63 1.42
C THR A 243 13.16 -0.76 1.81
N ARG A 244 13.05 -1.75 0.91
CA ARG A 244 13.60 -3.10 1.14
C ARG A 244 15.12 -3.11 1.15
N ALA A 245 15.77 -2.37 0.25
CA ALA A 245 17.23 -2.27 0.23
C ALA A 245 17.74 -1.69 1.55
N VAL A 246 17.14 -0.60 2.00
CA VAL A 246 17.49 0.05 3.28
C VAL A 246 17.17 -0.84 4.49
N LEU A 247 16.03 -1.54 4.48
CA LEU A 247 15.67 -2.47 5.57
C LEU A 247 16.63 -3.66 5.68
N ALA A 248 17.15 -4.17 4.56
CA ALA A 248 18.15 -5.24 4.57
C ALA A 248 19.47 -4.73 5.16
N GLU A 249 19.94 -3.56 4.72
CA GLU A 249 21.17 -2.93 5.24
C GLU A 249 21.10 -2.63 6.75
N LEU A 250 19.92 -2.30 7.28
CA LEU A 250 19.70 -2.04 8.70
C LEU A 250 19.54 -3.32 9.55
N GLN A 251 19.28 -4.48 8.93
CA GLN A 251 19.22 -5.77 9.61
C GLN A 251 20.58 -6.49 9.63
N ASP A 252 21.53 -6.05 8.80
CA ASP A 252 22.91 -6.55 8.70
C ASP A 252 23.91 -5.75 9.57
N LEU A 253 23.44 -4.81 10.40
CA LEU A 253 24.20 -4.01 11.39
C LEU A 253 23.79 -4.38 12.83
#